data_AF-A0A523Z775-F1
#
_entry.id   AF-A0A523Z775-F1
#
_cell.length_a   1.000
_cell.length_b   1.000
_cell.length_c   1.000
_cell.angle_alpha   90.00
_cell.angle_beta   90.00
_cell.angle_gamma   90.00
#
_symmetry.space_group_name_H-M   'P 1'
#
loop_
_entity.id
_entity.type
_entity.pdbx_description
1 polymer ?
#
loop_
_entity_poly.entity_id
_entity_poly.type
_entity_poly.pdbx_seq_one_letter_code
_entity_poly.pdbx_strand_id
1 'polypeptide(L)'
;MDKFAVIILGSTKKEFMNERLRYAESILKGRKGIKVIFSGTKSEVEWMRRNTKLKGIIEDQSKTTYDNLINSKKFINKFDRVFIITDNTHYLRTRYLATRILKGIPYEILSKRMPLSYHLKQLWYESTRFIHNVFH
;
A
#
# COMPACT_ATOMS: atom_id res chain seq x y z
N MET A 1 8.71 21.13 -9.02
CA MET A 1 8.34 20.56 -7.71
C MET A 1 7.31 19.48 -7.93
N ASP A 2 7.54 18.28 -7.37
CA ASP A 2 6.56 17.21 -7.36
C ASP A 2 5.36 17.66 -6.52
N LYS A 3 4.16 17.66 -7.08
CA LYS A 3 2.93 18.04 -6.34
C LYS A 3 2.24 16.82 -5.71
N PHE A 4 2.73 15.62 -6.03
CA PHE A 4 2.10 14.37 -5.68
C PHE A 4 3.14 13.33 -5.27
N ALA A 5 2.82 12.56 -4.24
CA ALA A 5 3.56 11.38 -3.85
C ALA A 5 2.66 10.15 -3.92
N VAL A 6 3.21 9.00 -4.32
CA VAL A 6 2.50 7.72 -4.34
C VAL A 6 3.27 6.75 -3.47
N ILE A 7 2.60 6.22 -2.46
CA ILE A 7 3.15 5.16 -1.60
C ILE A 7 2.59 3.84 -2.09
N ILE A 8 3.49 2.95 -2.52
CA ILE A 8 3.18 1.57 -2.86
C ILE A 8 3.63 0.70 -1.69
N LEU A 9 2.65 0.15 -0.97
CA LEU A 9 2.91 -0.67 0.20
C LEU A 9 3.37 -2.07 -0.22
N GLY A 10 4.35 -2.61 0.50
CA GLY A 10 4.79 -4.00 0.43
C GLY A 10 3.75 -4.95 1.01
N SER A 11 3.90 -6.24 0.68
CA SER A 11 3.12 -7.33 1.26
C SER A 11 3.88 -8.64 1.14
N THR A 12 3.71 -9.52 2.12
CA THR A 12 4.22 -10.89 2.07
C THR A 12 3.61 -11.69 0.90
N LYS A 13 2.46 -11.25 0.36
CA LYS A 13 1.81 -11.83 -0.81
C LYS A 13 2.22 -11.10 -2.09
N LYS A 14 3.05 -11.74 -2.92
CA LYS A 14 3.52 -11.23 -4.21
C LYS A 14 2.39 -10.85 -5.18
N GLU A 15 1.29 -11.60 -5.15
CA GLU A 15 0.08 -11.33 -5.94
C GLU A 15 -0.47 -9.92 -5.65
N PHE A 16 -0.53 -9.53 -4.38
CA PHE A 16 -1.02 -8.21 -3.96
C PHE A 16 -0.05 -7.10 -4.38
N MET A 17 1.26 -7.32 -4.22
CA MET A 17 2.26 -6.38 -4.69
C MET A 17 2.16 -6.18 -6.21
N ASN A 18 2.01 -7.26 -6.99
CA ASN A 18 1.85 -7.18 -8.45
C ASN A 18 0.62 -6.36 -8.84
N GLU A 19 -0.52 -6.57 -8.17
CA GLU A 19 -1.73 -5.80 -8.45
C GLU A 19 -1.59 -4.33 -8.11
N ARG A 20 -0.98 -4.00 -6.96
CA ARG A 20 -0.69 -2.63 -6.54
C ARG A 20 0.25 -1.94 -7.54
N LEU A 21 1.29 -2.63 -8.02
CA LEU A 21 2.22 -2.13 -9.03
C LEU A 21 1.52 -1.84 -10.36
N ARG A 22 0.76 -2.79 -10.91
CA ARG A 22 0.02 -2.60 -12.17
C ARG A 22 -0.96 -1.43 -12.08
N TYR A 23 -1.60 -1.29 -10.92
CA TYR A 23 -2.51 -0.17 -10.70
C TYR A 23 -1.76 1.16 -10.61
N ALA A 24 -0.65 1.22 -9.88
CA ALA A 24 0.23 2.38 -9.85
C ALA A 24 0.72 2.78 -11.26
N GLU A 25 1.18 1.80 -12.05
CA GLU A 25 1.62 2.02 -13.44
C GLU A 25 0.50 2.60 -14.30
N SER A 26 -0.73 2.11 -14.14
CA SER A 26 -1.88 2.62 -14.90
C SER A 26 -2.21 4.09 -14.58
N ILE A 27 -2.14 4.48 -13.30
CA ILE A 27 -2.44 5.85 -12.86
C ILE A 27 -1.31 6.82 -13.25
N LEU A 28 -0.07 6.34 -13.20
CA LEU A 28 1.12 7.16 -13.41
C LEU A 28 1.56 7.25 -14.87
N LYS A 29 0.93 6.48 -15.77
CA LYS A 29 1.22 6.50 -17.19
C LYS A 29 1.12 7.93 -17.75
N GLY A 30 2.22 8.42 -18.31
CA GLY A 30 2.30 9.75 -18.92
C GLY A 30 2.36 10.92 -17.93
N ARG A 31 2.32 10.68 -16.61
CA ARG A 31 2.43 11.74 -15.60
C ARG A 31 3.90 11.98 -15.25
N LYS A 32 4.29 13.25 -15.17
CA LYS A 32 5.62 13.69 -14.71
C LYS A 32 5.49 14.39 -13.35
N GLY A 33 6.58 14.46 -12.60
CA GLY A 33 6.63 15.18 -11.32
C GLY A 33 5.84 14.50 -10.20
N ILE A 34 5.85 13.16 -10.18
CA ILE A 34 5.24 12.35 -9.12
C ILE A 34 6.32 11.54 -8.44
N LYS A 35 6.40 11.67 -7.12
CA LYS A 35 7.34 10.92 -6.30
C LYS A 35 6.76 9.55 -5.96
N VAL A 36 7.31 8.48 -6.54
CA VAL A 36 6.92 7.11 -6.20
C VAL A 36 7.78 6.61 -5.06
N ILE A 37 7.16 6.05 -4.02
CA ILE A 37 7.83 5.49 -2.85
C ILE A 37 7.42 4.03 -2.74
N PHE A 38 8.39 3.13 -2.86
CA PHE A 38 8.21 1.70 -2.61
C PHE A 38 8.57 1.44 -1.15
N SER A 39 7.59 1.01 -0.35
CA SER A 39 7.74 0.94 1.10
C SER A 39 7.38 -0.44 1.62
N GLY A 40 8.33 -1.09 2.29
CA GLY A 40 8.21 -2.46 2.78
C GLY A 40 9.51 -2.95 3.39
N THR A 41 9.62 -4.27 3.52
CA THR A 41 10.89 -4.92 3.83
C THR A 41 11.82 -4.91 2.61
N LYS A 42 13.13 -5.11 2.83
CA LYS A 42 14.12 -5.22 1.76
C LYS A 42 13.74 -6.21 0.65
N SER A 43 13.28 -7.40 1.00
CA SER A 43 12.88 -8.41 0.00
C SER A 43 11.65 -7.98 -0.80
N GLU A 44 10.67 -7.33 -0.17
CA GLU A 44 9.47 -6.81 -0.83
C GLU A 44 9.81 -5.68 -1.81
N VAL A 45 10.64 -4.72 -1.38
CA VAL A 45 11.00 -3.58 -2.23
C VAL A 45 11.90 -4.00 -3.38
N GLU A 46 12.86 -4.90 -3.15
CA GLU A 46 13.64 -5.50 -4.24
C GLU A 46 12.76 -6.24 -5.23
N TRP A 47 11.78 -7.01 -4.74
CA TRP A 47 10.82 -7.69 -5.61
C TRP A 47 10.01 -6.68 -6.43
N MET A 48 9.49 -5.62 -5.79
CA MET A 48 8.72 -4.60 -6.50
C MET A 48 9.55 -3.91 -7.59
N ARG A 49 10.80 -3.55 -7.29
CA ARG A 49 11.73 -2.91 -8.23
C ARG A 49 12.01 -3.76 -9.47
N ARG A 50 12.14 -5.08 -9.32
CA ARG A 50 12.36 -5.99 -10.46
C ARG A 50 11.11 -6.18 -11.32
N ASN A 51 9.92 -5.89 -10.79
CA ASN A 51 8.64 -6.18 -11.43
C ASN A 51 7.88 -4.93 -11.88
N THR A 52 8.52 -3.75 -11.91
CA THR A 52 7.90 -2.50 -12.37
C THR A 52 8.86 -1.66 -13.19
N LYS A 53 8.31 -0.90 -14.13
CA LYS A 53 9.07 0.13 -14.86
C LYS A 53 9.10 1.48 -14.12
N LEU A 54 8.34 1.61 -13.03
CA LEU A 54 8.31 2.82 -12.22
C LEU A 54 9.66 3.08 -11.57
N LYS A 55 10.14 4.32 -11.70
CA LYS A 55 11.29 4.84 -10.96
C LYS A 55 10.78 5.53 -9.70
N GLY A 56 11.43 5.28 -8.58
CA GLY A 56 10.98 5.78 -7.28
C GLY A 56 12.01 5.58 -6.18
N ILE A 57 11.69 6.12 -5.01
CA ILE A 57 12.44 6.03 -3.76
C ILE A 57 12.22 4.63 -3.15
N ILE A 58 13.29 4.08 -2.59
CA ILE A 58 13.29 2.80 -1.87
C ILE A 58 13.23 3.09 -0.37
N GLU A 59 12.22 2.55 0.30
CA GLU A 59 12.09 2.54 1.75
C GLU A 59 11.96 1.08 2.19
N ASP A 60 13.07 0.49 2.63
CA ASP A 60 13.20 -0.95 2.87
C ASP A 60 13.30 -1.35 4.37
N GLN A 61 13.04 -0.39 5.27
CA GLN A 61 13.20 -0.54 6.71
C GLN A 61 11.90 -0.94 7.42
N SER A 62 10.80 -1.04 6.69
CA SER A 62 9.48 -1.23 7.25
C SER A 62 9.10 -2.69 7.41
N LYS A 63 8.53 -3.05 8.57
CA LYS A 63 8.07 -4.42 8.88
C LYS A 63 6.55 -4.52 8.98
N THR A 64 5.88 -3.38 9.16
CA THR A 64 4.43 -3.30 9.33
C THR A 64 3.84 -2.20 8.46
N THR A 65 2.52 -2.21 8.28
CA THR A 65 1.80 -1.11 7.60
C THR A 65 2.01 0.24 8.28
N TYR A 66 2.22 0.25 9.59
CA TYR A 66 2.53 1.48 10.33
C TYR A 66 3.91 2.00 9.93
N ASP A 67 4.92 1.13 9.95
CA ASP A 67 6.29 1.46 9.57
C ASP A 67 6.34 2.00 8.13
N ASN A 68 5.60 1.34 7.23
CA ASN A 68 5.53 1.76 5.83
C ASN A 68 5.13 3.24 5.71
N LEU A 69 4.06 3.62 6.41
CA LEU A 69 3.52 4.98 6.32
C LEU A 69 4.41 6.01 7.03
N ILE A 70 4.95 5.68 8.21
CA ILE A 70 5.80 6.62 8.97
C ILE A 70 7.15 6.83 8.31
N ASN A 71 7.75 5.79 7.75
CA ASN A 71 9.02 5.90 7.03
C ASN A 71 8.82 6.57 5.67
N SER A 72 7.74 6.23 4.94
CA SER A 72 7.39 6.92 3.69
C SER A 72 7.18 8.42 3.87
N LYS A 73 6.58 8.83 5.00
CA LYS A 73 6.35 10.26 5.30
C LYS A 73 7.63 11.10 5.28
N LYS A 74 8.79 10.52 5.63
CA LYS A 74 10.08 11.23 5.64
C LYS A 74 10.48 11.75 4.25
N PHE A 75 9.93 11.16 3.19
CA PHE A 75 10.20 11.53 1.80
C PHE A 75 9.13 12.47 1.21
N ILE A 76 8.10 12.84 1.96
CA ILE A 76 6.92 13.58 1.50
C ILE A 76 6.97 15.01 2.04
N ASN A 77 6.80 16.02 1.18
CA ASN A 77 6.69 17.39 1.64
C ASN A 77 5.28 17.65 2.16
N LYS A 78 5.15 18.60 3.11
CA LYS A 78 3.84 18.94 3.72
C LYS A 78 2.76 19.34 2.70
N PHE A 79 3.16 19.91 1.56
CA PHE A 79 2.26 20.38 0.51
C PHE A 79 1.96 19.35 -0.58
N ASP A 80 2.62 18.18 -0.54
CA ASP A 80 2.40 17.12 -1.51
C ASP A 80 1.04 16.44 -1.22
N ARG A 81 0.26 16.13 -2.27
CA ARG A 81 -0.89 15.24 -2.12
C ARG A 81 -0.41 13.79 -2.23
N VAL A 82 -0.79 12.96 -1.26
CA VAL A 82 -0.33 11.57 -1.15
C VAL A 82 -1.39 10.59 -1.62
N PHE A 83 -1.05 9.72 -2.56
CA PHE A 83 -1.87 8.57 -2.93
C PHE A 83 -1.28 7.31 -2.29
N ILE A 84 -2.09 6.61 -1.50
CA ILE A 84 -1.66 5.36 -0.86
C ILE A 84 -2.34 4.21 -1.59
N ILE A 85 -1.55 3.36 -2.23
CA ILE A 85 -2.06 2.20 -2.95
C ILE A 85 -2.05 0.99 -2.01
N THR A 86 -3.24 0.46 -1.77
CA THR A 86 -3.48 -0.68 -0.89
C THR A 86 -4.54 -1.61 -1.49
N ASP A 87 -4.84 -2.71 -0.83
CA ASP A 87 -6.00 -3.55 -1.15
C ASP A 87 -7.14 -3.33 -0.16
N ASN A 88 -8.34 -3.80 -0.51
CA ASN A 88 -9.54 -3.61 0.31
C ASN A 88 -9.42 -4.19 1.73
N THR A 89 -8.60 -5.22 1.96
CA THR A 89 -8.50 -5.83 3.30
C THR A 89 -7.68 -4.99 4.26
N HIS A 90 -6.74 -4.24 3.70
CA HIS A 90 -5.94 -3.31 4.46
C HIS A 90 -6.51 -1.88 4.44
N TYR A 91 -7.57 -1.61 3.66
CA TYR A 91 -8.14 -0.26 3.50
C TYR A 91 -8.44 0.43 4.85
N LEU A 92 -9.23 -0.20 5.73
CA LEU A 92 -9.61 0.42 7.02
C LEU A 92 -8.39 0.70 7.90
N ARG A 93 -7.47 -0.26 7.99
CA ARG A 93 -6.22 -0.11 8.75
C ARG A 93 -5.34 0.99 8.16
N THR A 94 -5.13 0.98 6.85
CA THR A 94 -4.36 1.99 6.13
C THR A 94 -4.99 3.37 6.32
N ARG A 95 -6.32 3.49 6.25
CA ARG A 95 -7.06 4.74 6.47
C ARG A 95 -6.85 5.29 7.87
N TYR A 96 -7.07 4.46 8.88
CA TYR A 96 -6.88 4.85 10.28
C TYR A 96 -5.44 5.34 10.54
N LEU A 97 -4.45 4.60 10.05
CA LEU A 97 -3.04 4.96 10.23
C LEU A 97 -2.64 6.22 9.45
N ALA A 98 -3.12 6.35 8.20
CA ALA A 98 -2.84 7.52 7.37
C ALA A 98 -3.37 8.81 8.01
N THR A 99 -4.58 8.81 8.59
CA THR A 99 -5.13 9.96 9.32
C THR A 99 -4.19 10.44 10.43
N ARG A 100 -3.59 9.51 11.17
CA ARG A 100 -2.72 9.83 12.30
C ARG A 100 -1.32 10.26 11.86
N ILE A 101 -0.74 9.55 10.89
CA ILE A 101 0.65 9.73 10.47
C ILE A 101 0.79 10.95 9.55
N LEU A 102 -0.09 11.08 8.56
CA LEU A 102 -0.07 12.15 7.55
C LEU A 102 -0.84 13.40 8.00
N LYS A 103 -0.89 13.69 9.30
CA LYS A 103 -1.60 14.86 9.84
C LYS A 103 -1.12 16.15 9.16
N GLY A 104 -2.06 16.88 8.54
CA GLY A 104 -1.80 18.12 7.81
C GLY A 104 -1.26 17.94 6.39
N ILE A 105 -1.23 16.71 5.87
CA ILE A 105 -0.88 16.37 4.49
C ILE A 105 -2.12 15.76 3.82
N PRO A 106 -2.59 16.30 2.68
CA PRO A 106 -3.74 15.73 2.00
C PRO A 106 -3.41 14.35 1.44
N TYR A 107 -4.23 13.35 1.75
CA TYR A 107 -4.04 11.99 1.25
C TYR A 107 -5.33 11.38 0.71
N GLU A 108 -5.16 10.43 -0.21
CA GLU A 108 -6.22 9.61 -0.77
C GLU A 108 -5.76 8.15 -0.80
N ILE A 109 -6.66 7.23 -0.43
CA ILE A 109 -6.37 5.80 -0.45
C ILE A 109 -7.04 5.21 -1.67
N LEU A 110 -6.22 4.69 -2.57
CA LEU A 110 -6.69 4.04 -3.77
C LEU A 110 -6.60 2.53 -3.54
N SER A 111 -7.74 1.91 -3.23
CA SER A 111 -7.83 0.45 -3.06
C SER A 111 -8.42 -0.21 -4.29
N LYS A 112 -7.73 -1.25 -4.79
CA LYS A 112 -8.26 -2.06 -5.89
C LYS A 112 -9.26 -3.08 -5.32
N ARG A 113 -10.40 -3.27 -6.00
CA ARG A 113 -11.33 -4.37 -5.69
C ARG A 113 -10.62 -5.70 -5.88
N MET A 114 -10.66 -6.54 -4.84
CA MET A 114 -10.10 -7.89 -4.89
C MET A 114 -10.94 -8.78 -5.81
N PRO A 115 -10.34 -9.80 -6.46
CA PRO A 115 -11.08 -10.81 -7.20
C PRO A 115 -12.03 -11.59 -6.27
N LEU A 116 -13.16 -12.06 -6.81
CA LEU A 116 -14.23 -12.73 -6.04
C LEU A 116 -13.74 -13.92 -5.19
N SER A 117 -12.72 -14.64 -5.68
CA SER A 117 -12.09 -15.78 -5.01
C SER A 117 -11.47 -15.44 -3.65
N TYR A 118 -11.04 -14.19 -3.46
CA TYR A 118 -10.50 -13.72 -2.20
C TYR A 118 -11.60 -13.54 -1.15
N HIS A 119 -12.77 -13.03 -1.54
CA HIS A 119 -13.91 -12.84 -0.62
C HIS A 119 -14.41 -14.18 -0.06
N LEU A 120 -14.40 -15.24 -0.88
CA LEU A 120 -14.74 -16.59 -0.43
C LEU A 120 -13.73 -17.15 0.57
N LYS A 121 -12.43 -16.92 0.36
CA LYS A 121 -11.38 -17.31 1.32
C LYS A 121 -11.50 -16.54 2.64
N GLN A 122 -11.84 -15.25 2.58
CA GLN A 122 -12.02 -14.44 3.78
C GLN A 122 -13.25 -14.90 4.58
N LEU A 123 -14.38 -15.16 3.92
CA LEU A 123 -15.55 -15.74 4.57
C LEU A 123 -15.25 -17.08 5.23
N TRP A 124 -14.50 -17.96 4.56
CA TRP A 124 -14.09 -19.25 5.13
C TRP A 124 -13.19 -19.07 6.36
N TYR A 125 -12.22 -18.14 6.31
CA TYR A 125 -11.32 -17.85 7.42
C TYR A 125 -12.04 -17.21 8.61
N GLU A 126 -12.97 -16.30 8.36
CA GLU A 126 -13.78 -15.68 9.42
C GLU A 126 -14.77 -16.69 10.02
N SER A 127 -15.36 -17.56 9.19
CA SER A 127 -16.26 -18.63 9.67
C SER A 127 -15.52 -19.67 10.51
N THR A 128 -14.33 -20.09 10.08
CA THR A 128 -13.49 -21.02 10.86
C THR A 128 -13.01 -20.40 12.16
N ARG A 129 -12.62 -19.12 12.19
CA ARG A 129 -12.34 -18.38 13.43
C ARG A 129 -13.55 -18.26 14.35
N PHE A 130 -14.74 -18.00 13.81
CA PHE A 130 -15.97 -17.89 14.59
C PHE A 130 -16.34 -19.23 15.22
N ILE A 131 -16.32 -20.31 14.44
CA ILE A 131 -16.56 -21.67 14.94
C ILE A 131 -15.54 -22.02 16.03
N HIS A 132 -14.25 -21.71 15.81
CA HIS A 132 -13.22 -21.96 16.81
C HIS A 132 -13.37 -21.12 18.08
N ASN A 133 -13.96 -19.92 18.01
CA ASN A 133 -14.19 -19.06 19.18
C ASN A 133 -15.52 -19.31 19.91
N VAL A 134 -16.46 -20.05 19.31
CA VAL A 134 -17.79 -20.34 19.88
C VAL A 134 -17.87 -21.75 20.46
N PHE A 135 -17.08 -22.69 19.94
CA PHE A 135 -17.11 -24.11 20.33
C PHE A 135 -15.85 -24.56 21.09
N HIS A 136 -15.09 -23.62 21.64
CA HIS A 136 -13.97 -23.81 22.58
C HIS A 136 -14.12 -22.84 23.75
#